data_AF-A0A7W7BSV0-F1
#
_entry.id   AF-A0A7W7BSV0-F1
#
_cell.length_a   1.000
_cell.length_b   1.000
_cell.length_c   1.000
_cell.angle_alpha   90.00
_cell.angle_beta   90.00
_cell.angle_gamma   90.00
#
_symmetry.space_group_name_H-M   'P 1'
#
loop_
_entity.id
_entity.type
_entity.pdbx_description
1 polymer ?
#
loop_
_entity_poly.entity_id
_entity_poly.type
_entity_poly.pdbx_seq_one_letter_code
_entity_poly.pdbx_strand_id
1 'polypeptide(L)'
;MALAGVAAAIIATVCITHASVTAPSRARSAIPAQPALTAPQILAGIGAHDVEVVFTSDVETNCGAAASDGGNGGCFHSATPNTIYLSPGLTPTSLRYLTLHEYAHVTQHRDGTAMDECEADRLAIAWGADPRFAHYLPTCPTPEDATR
;
A
#
# COMPACT_ATOMS: atom_id res chain seq x y z
N MET A 1 -45.82 6.96 75.63
CA MET A 1 -45.76 5.50 75.80
C MET A 1 -44.62 4.97 74.93
N ALA A 2 -43.77 4.13 75.53
CA ALA A 2 -42.73 3.20 75.02
C ALA A 2 -41.80 3.67 73.87
N LEU A 3 -40.48 3.87 74.06
CA LEU A 3 -39.36 2.94 74.35
C LEU A 3 -38.99 1.94 73.24
N ALA A 4 -37.77 2.15 72.71
CA ALA A 4 -36.72 1.17 72.36
C ALA A 4 -36.83 0.29 71.09
N GLY A 5 -35.66 0.05 70.48
CA GLY A 5 -35.43 -0.96 69.43
C GLY A 5 -34.39 -0.50 68.38
N VAL A 6 -33.10 -0.39 68.72
CA VAL A 6 -32.02 -1.37 68.41
C VAL A 6 -31.59 -1.39 66.93
N ALA A 7 -30.28 -1.18 66.76
CA ALA A 7 -29.53 -1.13 65.52
C ALA A 7 -29.41 -2.48 64.79
N ALA A 8 -29.26 -2.41 63.46
CA ALA A 8 -28.50 -3.39 62.68
C ALA A 8 -27.93 -2.70 61.44
N ALA A 9 -26.64 -2.41 61.47
CA ALA A 9 -25.87 -2.00 60.30
C ALA A 9 -25.69 -3.22 59.38
N ILE A 10 -26.18 -3.13 58.15
CA ILE A 10 -25.87 -4.11 57.11
C ILE A 10 -24.65 -3.58 56.36
N ILE A 11 -23.48 -4.10 56.70
CA ILE A 11 -22.26 -3.94 55.90
C ILE A 11 -22.40 -4.89 54.72
N ALA A 12 -22.83 -4.37 53.58
CA ALA A 12 -22.77 -5.10 52.32
C ALA A 12 -21.30 -5.16 51.86
N THR A 13 -20.64 -6.28 52.15
CA THR A 13 -19.36 -6.63 51.54
C THR A 13 -19.58 -6.79 50.03
N VAL A 14 -19.22 -5.75 49.27
CA VAL A 14 -19.12 -5.85 47.81
C VAL A 14 -17.86 -6.66 47.51
N CYS A 15 -18.04 -7.88 47.02
CA CYS A 15 -16.98 -8.61 46.33
C CYS A 15 -16.56 -7.79 45.10
N ILE A 16 -15.46 -7.06 45.19
CA ILE A 16 -14.83 -6.44 44.03
C ILE A 16 -14.18 -7.57 43.23
N THR A 17 -14.93 -8.13 42.28
CA THR A 17 -14.32 -8.85 41.16
C THR A 17 -13.45 -7.84 40.41
N HIS A 18 -12.14 -8.09 40.39
CA HIS A 18 -11.19 -7.36 39.55
C HIS A 18 -11.54 -7.67 38.09
N ALA A 19 -12.49 -6.93 37.52
CA ALA A 19 -12.60 -6.80 36.08
C ALA A 19 -11.42 -5.94 35.64
N SER A 20 -10.34 -6.59 35.22
CA SER A 20 -9.27 -5.94 34.47
C SER A 20 -9.93 -5.24 33.28
N VAL A 21 -10.08 -3.92 33.37
CA VAL A 21 -10.51 -3.09 32.25
C VAL A 21 -9.34 -3.06 31.29
N THR A 22 -9.26 -4.05 30.42
CA THR A 22 -8.43 -3.99 29.23
C THR A 22 -9.02 -2.87 28.39
N ALA A 23 -8.38 -1.71 28.40
CA ALA A 23 -8.74 -0.62 27.50
C ALA A 23 -8.82 -1.20 26.07
N PRO A 24 -9.89 -0.95 25.30
CA PRO A 24 -9.94 -1.40 23.93
C PRO A 24 -8.76 -0.77 23.21
N SER A 25 -7.79 -1.60 22.85
CA SER A 25 -6.77 -1.26 21.85
C SER A 25 -7.52 -0.66 20.69
N ARG A 26 -7.25 0.63 20.42
CA ARG A 26 -7.83 1.41 19.34
C ARG A 26 -7.74 0.55 18.09
N ALA A 27 -8.85 -0.08 17.71
CA ALA A 27 -8.88 -0.98 16.57
C ALA A 27 -8.34 -0.16 15.40
N ARG A 28 -7.18 -0.58 14.85
CA ARG A 28 -6.68 -0.04 13.59
C ARG A 28 -7.87 -0.12 12.65
N SER A 29 -8.38 1.04 12.22
CA SER A 29 -9.46 1.07 11.24
C SER A 29 -8.99 0.20 10.08
N ALA A 30 -9.66 -0.93 9.89
CA ALA A 30 -9.40 -1.79 8.76
C ALA A 30 -9.71 -0.93 7.54
N ILE A 31 -8.68 -0.52 6.81
CA ILE A 31 -8.87 0.11 5.51
C ILE A 31 -9.72 -0.90 4.72
N PRO A 32 -10.91 -0.52 4.22
CA PRO A 32 -11.76 -1.43 3.48
C PRO A 32 -10.92 -2.02 2.34
N ALA A 33 -10.93 -3.35 2.23
CA ALA A 33 -10.23 -4.04 1.14
C ALA A 33 -10.78 -3.48 -0.17
N GLN A 34 -9.93 -2.76 -0.92
CA GLN A 34 -10.30 -2.33 -2.25
C GLN A 34 -10.55 -3.59 -3.10
N PRO A 35 -11.56 -3.59 -3.98
CA PRO A 35 -11.74 -4.70 -4.92
C PRO A 35 -10.44 -4.90 -5.70
N ALA A 36 -10.03 -6.16 -5.86
CA ALA A 36 -8.84 -6.48 -6.63
C ALA A 36 -9.09 -6.10 -8.10
N LEU A 37 -8.51 -4.98 -8.54
CA LEU A 37 -8.54 -4.56 -9.93
C LEU A 37 -7.49 -5.32 -10.73
N THR A 38 -7.79 -5.60 -12.00
CA THR A 38 -6.79 -6.07 -12.96
C THR A 38 -5.88 -4.92 -13.39
N ALA A 39 -4.69 -5.21 -13.93
CA ALA A 39 -3.79 -4.16 -14.44
C ALA A 39 -4.46 -3.25 -15.49
N PRO A 40 -5.24 -3.78 -16.48
CA PRO A 40 -6.00 -2.93 -17.39
C PRO A 40 -7.03 -2.02 -16.70
N GLN A 41 -7.67 -2.49 -15.62
CA GLN A 41 -8.60 -1.66 -14.84
C GLN A 41 -7.89 -0.57 -14.04
N ILE A 42 -6.69 -0.85 -13.53
CA ILE A 42 -5.84 0.14 -12.86
C ILE A 42 -5.46 1.26 -13.85
N LEU A 43 -4.96 0.89 -15.03
CA LEU A 43 -4.58 1.84 -16.09
C LEU A 43 -5.77 2.64 -16.61
N ALA A 44 -6.92 1.98 -16.84
CA ALA A 44 -8.14 2.67 -17.23
C ALA A 44 -8.61 3.72 -16.20
N GLY A 45 -8.35 3.47 -14.91
CA GLY A 45 -8.66 4.42 -13.83
C GLY A 45 -7.90 5.75 -13.91
N ILE A 46 -6.79 5.79 -14.64
CA ILE A 46 -5.98 7.00 -14.88
C ILE A 46 -5.98 7.45 -16.36
N GLY A 47 -6.82 6.84 -17.20
CA GLY A 47 -6.92 7.17 -18.63
C GLY A 47 -5.82 6.58 -19.53
N ALA A 48 -5.03 5.63 -19.01
CA ALA A 48 -3.90 5.00 -19.71
C ALA A 48 -4.34 3.80 -20.59
N HIS A 49 -5.19 4.05 -21.58
CA HIS A 49 -5.82 2.97 -22.38
C HIS A 49 -4.93 2.37 -23.48
N ASP A 50 -3.79 3.00 -23.76
CA ASP A 50 -2.90 2.68 -24.87
C ASP A 50 -1.68 1.84 -24.45
N VAL A 51 -1.62 1.42 -23.19
CA VAL A 51 -0.54 0.59 -22.64
C VAL A 51 -1.00 -0.85 -22.46
N GLU A 52 -0.22 -1.78 -22.98
CA GLU A 52 -0.41 -3.22 -22.81
C GLU A 52 0.29 -3.69 -21.53
N VAL A 53 -0.32 -4.65 -20.84
CA VAL A 53 0.32 -5.34 -19.70
C VAL A 53 0.47 -6.82 -20.03
N VAL A 54 1.71 -7.30 -20.03
CA VAL A 54 2.07 -8.69 -20.29
C VAL A 54 2.56 -9.34 -19.01
N PHE A 55 1.95 -10.45 -18.62
CA PHE A 55 2.43 -11.25 -17.50
C PHE A 55 3.43 -12.30 -17.99
N THR A 56 4.62 -12.35 -17.38
CA THR A 56 5.66 -13.32 -17.72
C THR A 56 6.40 -13.81 -16.48
N SER A 57 6.77 -15.09 -16.45
CA SER A 57 7.62 -15.66 -15.42
C SER A 57 9.12 -15.50 -15.72
N ASP A 58 9.49 -14.92 -16.85
CA ASP A 58 10.87 -14.59 -17.18
C ASP A 58 11.36 -13.41 -16.36
N VAL A 59 12.32 -13.68 -15.47
CA VAL A 59 12.85 -12.72 -14.48
C VAL A 59 13.66 -11.59 -15.12
N GLU A 60 14.26 -11.83 -16.29
CA GLU A 60 14.99 -10.80 -17.04
C GLU A 60 14.01 -9.82 -17.68
N THR A 61 12.87 -10.33 -18.16
CA THR A 61 11.84 -9.51 -18.80
C THR A 61 11.00 -8.73 -17.79
N ASN A 62 10.62 -9.33 -16.65
CA ASN A 62 9.80 -8.66 -15.63
C ASN A 62 10.62 -7.99 -14.51
N CYS A 63 11.95 -7.98 -14.60
CA CYS A 63 12.86 -7.42 -13.59
C CYS A 63 12.65 -7.97 -12.17
N GLY A 64 12.25 -9.25 -12.07
CA GLY A 64 11.84 -9.93 -10.85
C GLY A 64 12.95 -10.16 -9.81
N ALA A 65 14.21 -9.87 -10.13
CA ALA A 65 15.30 -9.92 -9.15
C ALA A 65 15.31 -8.71 -8.18
N ALA A 66 14.61 -7.61 -8.50
CA ALA A 66 14.62 -6.38 -7.70
C ALA A 66 13.66 -6.41 -6.50
N ALA A 67 12.64 -7.28 -6.50
CA ALA A 67 11.68 -7.38 -5.41
C ALA A 67 12.11 -8.45 -4.39
N SER A 68 12.56 -8.00 -3.23
CA SER A 68 13.14 -8.79 -2.15
C SER A 68 12.19 -9.77 -1.44
N ASP A 69 10.98 -10.00 -1.96
CA ASP A 69 9.93 -10.86 -1.40
C ASP A 69 9.41 -11.89 -2.42
N GLY A 70 10.29 -12.78 -2.90
CA GLY A 70 9.88 -13.97 -3.67
C GLY A 70 9.94 -13.85 -5.19
N GLY A 71 10.69 -12.88 -5.74
CA GLY A 71 11.04 -12.86 -7.16
C GLY A 71 10.00 -12.25 -8.10
N ASN A 72 9.06 -11.45 -7.56
CA ASN A 72 7.96 -10.86 -8.33
C ASN A 72 8.19 -9.36 -8.57
N GLY A 73 8.48 -8.97 -9.81
CA GLY A 73 8.78 -7.60 -10.23
C GLY A 73 7.84 -7.04 -11.31
N GLY A 74 8.15 -5.82 -11.72
CA GLY A 74 7.58 -5.14 -12.88
C GLY A 74 8.72 -4.51 -13.68
N CYS A 75 8.55 -4.36 -14.98
CA CYS A 75 9.49 -3.65 -15.81
C CYS A 75 8.89 -2.98 -17.03
N PHE A 76 9.32 -1.74 -17.25
CA PHE A 76 9.26 -1.03 -18.51
C PHE A 76 10.51 -1.30 -19.35
N HIS A 77 10.31 -1.52 -20.65
CA HIS A 77 11.41 -1.62 -21.63
C HIS A 77 11.26 -0.56 -22.72
N SER A 78 12.31 0.23 -22.95
CA SER A 78 12.29 1.28 -23.98
C SER A 78 12.19 0.75 -25.42
N ALA A 79 12.52 -0.53 -25.64
CA ALA A 79 12.33 -1.20 -26.92
C ALA A 79 10.85 -1.49 -27.23
N THR A 80 10.01 -1.60 -26.21
CA THR A 80 8.56 -1.83 -26.28
C THR A 80 7.83 -0.79 -25.41
N PRO A 81 7.89 0.50 -25.77
CA PRO A 81 7.60 1.60 -24.86
C PRO A 81 6.12 1.74 -24.45
N ASN A 82 5.22 0.94 -25.02
CA ASN A 82 3.81 0.88 -24.66
C ASN A 82 3.45 -0.47 -24.00
N THR A 83 4.44 -1.23 -23.54
CA THR A 83 4.24 -2.53 -22.90
C THR A 83 4.90 -2.53 -21.54
N ILE A 84 4.13 -2.94 -20.53
CA ILE A 84 4.60 -3.18 -19.16
C ILE A 84 4.64 -4.70 -18.93
N TYR A 85 5.74 -5.19 -18.38
CA TYR A 85 5.89 -6.61 -18.04
C TYR A 85 5.79 -6.80 -16.55
N LEU A 86 4.92 -7.70 -16.09
CA LEU A 86 4.72 -7.97 -14.68
C LEU A 86 4.92 -9.46 -14.38
N SER A 87 5.39 -9.77 -13.17
CA SER A 87 5.37 -11.15 -12.68
C SER A 87 3.93 -11.65 -12.45
N PRO A 88 3.66 -12.95 -12.65
CA PRO A 88 2.37 -13.54 -12.32
C PRO A 88 2.17 -13.63 -10.80
N GLY A 89 0.92 -13.76 -10.35
CA GLY A 89 0.61 -14.04 -8.93
C GLY A 89 0.82 -12.87 -7.96
N LEU A 90 0.93 -11.64 -8.47
CA LEU A 90 1.05 -10.44 -7.64
C LEU A 90 -0.17 -10.28 -6.72
N THR A 91 0.09 -9.86 -5.48
CA THR A 91 -0.98 -9.42 -4.59
C THR A 91 -1.69 -8.20 -5.20
N PRO A 92 -2.96 -7.92 -4.88
CA PRO A 92 -3.65 -6.75 -5.43
C PRO A 92 -2.90 -5.43 -5.20
N THR A 93 -2.22 -5.29 -4.07
CA THR A 93 -1.45 -4.08 -3.75
C THR A 93 -0.16 -4.00 -4.58
N SER A 94 0.59 -5.10 -4.69
CA SER A 94 1.79 -5.16 -5.54
C SER A 94 1.44 -4.95 -7.01
N LEU A 95 0.32 -5.53 -7.48
CA LEU A 95 -0.18 -5.34 -8.83
C LEU A 95 -0.46 -3.87 -9.12
N ARG A 96 -1.20 -3.19 -8.23
CA ARG A 96 -1.48 -1.76 -8.38
C ARG A 96 -0.20 -0.93 -8.38
N TYR A 97 0.68 -1.15 -7.41
CA TYR A 97 1.94 -0.42 -7.31
C TYR A 97 2.79 -0.60 -8.56
N LEU A 98 3.15 -1.83 -8.93
CA LEU A 98 4.01 -2.10 -10.08
C LEU A 98 3.38 -1.61 -11.40
N THR A 99 2.07 -1.81 -11.60
CA THR A 99 1.40 -1.30 -12.81
C THR A 99 1.55 0.23 -12.93
N LEU A 100 1.40 0.96 -11.83
CA LEU A 100 1.48 2.41 -11.83
C LEU A 100 2.93 2.92 -11.88
N HIS A 101 3.86 2.23 -11.22
CA HIS A 101 5.30 2.51 -11.27
C HIS A 101 5.84 2.37 -12.69
N GLU A 102 5.59 1.23 -13.33
CA GLU A 102 6.04 1.01 -14.70
C GLU A 102 5.32 1.92 -15.71
N TYR A 103 4.07 2.29 -15.44
CA TYR A 103 3.39 3.30 -16.26
C TYR A 103 4.03 4.69 -16.08
N ALA A 104 4.55 5.03 -14.91
CA ALA A 104 5.27 6.27 -14.71
C ALA A 104 6.54 6.31 -15.59
N HIS A 105 7.24 5.18 -15.72
CA HIS A 105 8.34 5.05 -16.67
C HIS A 105 7.90 5.19 -18.14
N VAL A 106 6.72 4.67 -18.51
CA VAL A 106 6.12 4.95 -19.83
C VAL A 106 5.93 6.46 -20.03
N THR A 107 5.41 7.18 -19.02
CA THR A 107 5.25 8.65 -19.11
C THR A 107 6.58 9.38 -19.23
N GLN A 108 7.57 9.02 -18.42
CA GLN A 108 8.92 9.60 -18.48
C GLN A 108 9.54 9.40 -19.86
N HIS A 109 9.39 8.21 -20.44
CA HIS A 109 9.88 7.93 -21.78
C HIS A 109 9.18 8.78 -22.86
N ARG A 110 7.85 8.93 -22.77
CA ARG A 110 7.05 9.74 -23.71
C ARG A 110 7.40 11.23 -23.63
N ASP A 111 7.65 11.71 -22.42
CA ASP A 111 8.03 13.11 -22.16
C ASP A 111 9.51 13.38 -22.47
N GLY A 112 10.29 12.35 -22.78
CA GLY A 112 11.72 12.44 -23.07
C GLY A 112 12.56 12.79 -21.83
N THR A 113 12.03 12.55 -20.64
CA THR A 113 12.77 12.75 -19.38
C THR A 113 13.62 11.54 -19.06
N ALA A 114 14.67 11.74 -18.24
CA ALA A 114 15.44 10.62 -17.72
C ALA A 114 14.54 9.69 -16.89
N MET A 115 14.84 8.39 -16.94
CA MET A 115 14.22 7.40 -16.08
C MET A 115 14.64 7.67 -14.64
N ASP A 116 13.68 7.97 -13.78
CA ASP A 116 13.89 8.29 -12.38
C ASP A 116 12.92 7.47 -11.53
N GLU A 117 13.46 6.49 -10.82
CA GLU A 117 12.73 5.58 -9.93
C GLU A 117 12.01 6.32 -8.80
N CYS A 118 12.59 7.42 -8.30
CA CYS A 118 11.99 8.24 -7.26
C CYS A 118 10.75 8.96 -7.77
N GLU A 119 10.84 9.51 -8.97
CA GLU A 119 9.71 10.17 -9.60
C GLU A 119 8.64 9.17 -10.03
N ALA A 120 9.04 7.98 -10.48
CA ALA A 120 8.12 6.90 -10.79
C ALA A 120 7.30 6.48 -9.56
N ASP A 121 7.95 6.30 -8.40
CA ASP A 121 7.26 6.02 -7.13
C ASP A 121 6.30 7.15 -6.72
N ARG A 122 6.72 8.42 -6.84
CA ARG A 122 5.87 9.58 -6.50
C ARG A 122 4.63 9.63 -7.37
N LEU A 123 4.78 9.44 -8.68
CA LEU A 123 3.66 9.40 -9.62
C LEU A 123 2.74 8.21 -9.34
N ALA A 124 3.30 7.04 -9.06
CA ALA A 124 2.52 5.86 -8.71
C ALA A 124 1.63 6.12 -7.47
N ILE A 125 2.16 6.78 -6.44
CA ILE A 125 1.38 7.18 -5.26
C ILE A 125 0.35 8.26 -5.59
N ALA A 126 0.70 9.26 -6.40
CA ALA A 126 -0.23 10.29 -6.86
C ALA A 126 -1.42 9.67 -7.62
N TRP A 127 -1.19 8.55 -8.31
CA TRP A 127 -2.22 7.75 -8.99
C TRP A 127 -2.89 6.68 -8.10
N GLY A 128 -2.57 6.66 -6.80
CA GLY A 128 -3.26 5.88 -5.79
C GLY A 128 -2.59 4.55 -5.42
N ALA A 129 -1.30 4.35 -5.71
CA ALA A 129 -0.51 3.27 -5.11
C ALA A 129 -0.35 3.48 -3.59
N ASP A 130 -0.19 2.38 -2.85
CA ASP A 130 0.07 2.44 -1.41
C ASP A 130 1.55 2.81 -1.18
N PRO A 131 1.85 3.91 -0.46
CA PRO A 131 3.23 4.38 -0.27
C PRO A 131 4.13 3.38 0.47
N ARG A 132 3.55 2.40 1.16
CA ARG A 132 4.33 1.35 1.84
C ARG A 132 4.99 0.37 0.87
N PHE A 133 4.59 0.38 -0.40
CA PHE A 133 5.13 -0.49 -1.45
C PHE A 133 6.09 0.24 -2.39
N ALA A 134 6.19 1.56 -2.28
CA ALA A 134 7.15 2.36 -3.04
C ALA A 134 8.58 2.06 -2.59
N HIS A 135 9.29 1.28 -3.40
CA HIS A 135 10.57 0.68 -3.02
C HIS A 135 11.71 1.69 -2.94
N TYR A 136 11.69 2.70 -3.81
CA TYR A 136 12.78 3.65 -3.98
C TYR A 136 12.58 4.90 -3.13
N LEU A 137 11.33 5.29 -2.86
CA LEU A 137 11.01 6.50 -2.10
C LEU A 137 11.78 6.71 -0.79
N PRO A 138 12.04 5.68 0.04
CA PRO A 138 12.83 5.84 1.27
C PRO A 138 14.27 6.33 1.05
N THR A 139 14.84 6.16 -0.14
CA THR A 139 16.20 6.60 -0.49
C THR A 139 16.22 7.85 -1.36
N CYS A 140 15.04 8.35 -1.74
CA CYS A 140 14.91 9.51 -2.61
C CYS A 140 15.16 10.83 -1.85
N PRO A 141 15.81 11.81 -2.49
CA PRO A 141 15.87 13.16 -1.94
C PRO A 141 14.45 13.68 -1.77
N THR A 142 14.17 14.26 -0.60
CA THR A 142 12.92 14.95 -0.38
C THR A 142 12.93 16.29 -1.13
N PRO A 143 11.77 16.89 -1.45
CA PRO A 143 11.72 18.24 -2.00
C PRO A 143 12.45 19.28 -1.14
N GLU A 144 12.57 19.03 0.17
CA GLU A 144 13.30 19.89 1.11
C GLU A 144 14.82 19.78 0.93
N ASP A 145 15.34 18.62 0.53
CA ASP A 145 16.76 18.39 0.27
C ASP A 145 17.25 19.10 -1.00
N ALA A 146 16.36 19.31 -1.98
CA ALA A 146 16.69 19.98 -3.25
C ALA A 146 16.91 21.50 -3.12
N THR A 147 16.67 22.07 -1.93
CA THR A 147 16.73 23.52 -1.67
C THR A 147 17.87 23.94 -0.72
N ARG A 148 18.71 22.99 -0.29
CA ARG A 148 19.90 23.23 0.54
C ARG A 148 21.18 23.19 -0.28
#